data_AF-A0A9R1Q8Y5-F1
#
_entry.id   AF-A0A9R1Q8Y5-F1
#
_cell.length_a   1.000
_cell.length_b   1.000
_cell.length_c   1.000
_cell.angle_alpha   90.00
_cell.angle_beta   90.00
_cell.angle_gamma   90.00
#
_symmetry.space_group_name_H-M   'P 1'
#
loop_
_entity.id
_entity.type
_entity.pdbx_description
1 polymer ?
#
loop_
_entity_poly.entity_id
_entity_poly.type
_entity_poly.pdbx_seq_one_letter_code
_entity_poly.pdbx_strand_id
1 'polypeptide(L)'
;MSINSKFKSLELFASKVKGPLFDFDLNQTSLDDMSSIRSVSIVEERVEVHVVKVLSVAKPLSIQAHPDKGLAELLHAMRPATYRDANHKPEMAVAVTEFRALFGFAGIQELKDVIRTVPEVAGLIGHEDADKLMTIKEYHGGNDIKSSLQSAFAKLMTASKEAVSEAVNKLKGRLNDESKIRTLTEKEELVLSLERQYPEDVGVLAALLFNYVKLSPGEAIYIGANEPHAYLSGECIECMATSDNVVRAGLTPKYRDVQTLCSMLTYKQIFPEILRGVPVQPHVRRYTPPTDEFEVDCCLLPPGEVAVMPPVPGPSIFLVMAGEGEVQADSMSGSEKAKEGDVFFVPAHTEVSLSASGHASMQLYRAGVNSRVLYSSNAAAAAAAGKRSQLQNICDMAS
;
A
#
# COMPACT_ATOMS: atom_id res chain seq x y z
N MET A 1 -9.13 20.18 -8.45
CA MET A 1 -7.95 20.44 -9.31
C MET A 1 -7.40 19.08 -9.69
N SER A 2 -7.45 18.70 -10.96
CA SER A 2 -6.86 17.45 -11.46
C SER A 2 -5.34 17.60 -11.46
N ILE A 3 -4.55 16.63 -10.98
CA ILE A 3 -3.10 16.65 -11.18
C ILE A 3 -2.86 16.78 -12.68
N ASN A 4 -2.08 17.79 -13.03
CA ASN A 4 -1.71 18.10 -14.40
C ASN A 4 -1.10 16.84 -15.04
N SER A 5 -1.38 16.58 -16.32
CA SER A 5 -1.07 15.35 -17.08
C SER A 5 0.41 14.88 -17.16
N LYS A 6 1.30 15.42 -16.33
CA LYS A 6 2.73 15.09 -16.22
C LYS A 6 3.04 13.82 -15.41
N PHE A 7 2.13 13.32 -14.56
CA PHE A 7 2.38 12.14 -13.72
C PHE A 7 1.62 10.91 -14.24
N LYS A 8 2.04 10.35 -15.38
CA LYS A 8 1.71 8.96 -15.72
C LYS A 8 2.70 8.06 -14.96
N SER A 9 2.28 7.49 -13.84
CA SER A 9 3.01 6.44 -13.08
C SER A 9 4.51 6.70 -12.98
N LEU A 10 4.92 7.65 -12.13
CA LEU A 10 6.33 7.79 -11.78
C LEU A 10 6.67 6.70 -10.75
N GLU A 11 7.24 5.58 -11.20
CA GLU A 11 7.94 4.67 -10.29
C GLU A 11 9.26 5.34 -9.92
N LEU A 12 9.28 6.02 -8.78
CA LEU A 12 10.53 6.45 -8.16
C LEU A 12 11.21 5.21 -7.52
N PHE A 13 11.76 4.32 -8.34
CA PHE A 13 13.16 4.01 -8.09
C PHE A 13 13.88 5.33 -8.32
N ALA A 14 14.80 5.76 -7.46
CA ALA A 14 15.55 7.00 -7.63
C ALA A 14 16.23 7.05 -9.02
N SER A 15 15.49 7.47 -10.05
CA SER A 15 15.83 7.25 -11.47
C SER A 15 15.63 8.50 -12.31
N LYS A 16 14.96 9.54 -11.78
CA LYS A 16 15.10 10.93 -12.24
C LYS A 16 14.99 11.89 -11.07
N VAL A 17 16.05 11.98 -10.28
CA VAL A 17 16.28 13.10 -9.36
C VAL A 17 16.77 14.27 -10.21
N LYS A 18 16.06 15.39 -10.22
CA LYS A 18 16.62 16.65 -10.72
C LYS A 18 16.90 17.54 -9.52
N GLY A 19 18.18 17.72 -9.24
CA GLY A 19 18.67 18.67 -8.26
C GLY A 19 20.20 18.64 -8.21
N PRO A 20 20.86 19.72 -7.78
CA PRO A 20 22.33 19.86 -7.77
C PRO A 20 23.07 18.90 -6.82
N LEU A 21 22.33 18.03 -6.11
CA LEU A 21 22.81 17.03 -5.15
C LEU A 21 22.93 15.63 -5.78
N PHE A 22 23.72 15.54 -6.85
CA PHE A 22 24.10 14.32 -7.58
C PHE A 22 23.10 13.82 -8.66
N ASP A 23 23.57 13.81 -9.90
CA ASP A 23 22.96 13.11 -11.04
C ASP A 23 23.39 11.63 -10.95
N PHE A 24 22.55 10.75 -10.37
CA PHE A 24 22.84 9.32 -10.26
C PHE A 24 21.83 8.49 -11.07
N ASP A 25 22.36 7.67 -11.99
CA ASP A 25 21.66 6.53 -12.58
C ASP A 25 22.09 5.26 -11.82
N LEU A 26 21.30 4.85 -10.82
CA LEU A 26 21.55 3.67 -9.99
C LEU A 26 21.57 2.35 -10.79
N ASN A 27 21.18 2.35 -12.07
CA ASN A 27 21.24 1.15 -12.93
C ASN A 27 22.60 0.94 -13.60
N GLN A 28 23.52 1.90 -13.51
CA GLN A 28 24.83 1.84 -14.19
C GLN A 28 26.04 1.85 -13.25
N THR A 29 25.85 1.96 -11.95
CA THR A 29 26.95 2.04 -10.98
C THR A 29 27.35 0.63 -10.51
N SER A 30 28.58 0.21 -10.83
CA SER A 30 29.13 -1.04 -10.30
C SER A 30 29.47 -0.88 -8.80
N LEU A 31 29.44 -1.98 -8.04
CA LEU A 31 29.79 -2.00 -6.61
C LEU A 31 31.17 -1.37 -6.30
N ASP A 32 32.08 -1.35 -7.27
CA ASP A 32 33.42 -0.78 -7.12
C ASP A 32 33.42 0.77 -7.14
N ASP A 33 32.45 1.41 -7.78
CA ASP A 33 32.29 2.88 -7.82
C ASP A 33 31.65 3.45 -6.55
N MET A 34 31.10 2.60 -5.67
CA MET A 34 30.60 3.01 -4.34
C MET A 34 31.72 3.28 -3.32
N SER A 35 32.98 3.01 -3.67
CA SER A 35 34.14 3.15 -2.79
C SER A 35 34.58 4.60 -2.53
N SER A 36 34.05 5.58 -3.28
CA SER A 36 34.21 7.02 -3.00
C SER A 36 33.18 7.57 -2.00
N ILE A 37 32.19 6.78 -1.59
CA ILE A 37 31.27 7.08 -0.48
C ILE A 37 31.97 6.69 0.83
N ARG A 38 33.07 7.38 1.15
CA ARG A 38 33.75 7.24 2.45
C ARG A 38 33.19 8.21 3.47
N SER A 39 32.04 7.86 4.03
CA SER A 39 31.73 7.89 5.47
C SER A 39 30.21 7.76 5.71
N VAL A 40 29.58 6.74 5.16
CA VAL A 40 28.58 6.02 5.93
C VAL A 40 29.32 4.80 6.44
N SER A 41 29.56 4.74 7.74
CA SER A 41 29.87 3.47 8.37
C SER A 41 28.66 2.59 8.12
N ILE A 42 28.70 1.82 7.03
CA ILE A 42 27.77 0.76 6.73
C ILE A 42 28.09 -0.31 7.77
N VAL A 43 27.53 -0.11 8.97
CA VAL A 43 27.46 -1.16 9.97
C VAL A 43 26.55 -2.22 9.36
N GLU A 44 27.09 -3.43 9.23
CA GLU A 44 26.44 -4.62 8.72
C GLU A 44 25.07 -4.85 9.42
N GLU A 45 23.99 -4.31 8.88
CA GLU A 45 22.62 -4.71 9.19
C GLU A 45 21.69 -4.21 8.06
N ARG A 46 20.80 -5.09 7.59
CA ARG A 46 19.95 -4.90 6.40
C ARG A 46 19.21 -3.54 6.43
N VAL A 47 19.57 -2.61 5.55
CA VAL A 47 18.75 -1.42 5.32
C VAL A 47 17.55 -1.84 4.50
N GLU A 48 16.37 -1.86 5.12
CA GLU A 48 15.12 -2.07 4.41
C GLU A 48 14.84 -0.87 3.49
N VAL A 49 14.82 -1.13 2.19
CA VAL A 49 14.58 -0.11 1.17
C VAL A 49 13.09 -0.04 0.89
N HIS A 50 12.55 1.17 0.89
CA HIS A 50 11.16 1.46 0.53
C HIS A 50 11.10 2.19 -0.82
N VAL A 51 9.93 2.10 -1.46
CA VAL A 51 9.61 2.81 -2.68
C VAL A 51 8.46 3.77 -2.37
N VAL A 52 8.58 5.02 -2.82
CA VAL A 52 7.50 6.01 -2.76
C VAL A 52 7.02 6.33 -4.18
N LYS A 53 5.71 6.42 -4.37
CA LYS A 53 5.07 6.74 -5.64
C LYS A 53 3.98 7.78 -5.45
N VAL A 54 3.79 8.61 -6.48
CA VAL A 54 2.56 9.37 -6.65
C VAL A 54 1.70 8.64 -7.65
N LEU A 55 0.52 8.21 -7.22
CA LEU A 55 -0.45 7.55 -8.09
C LEU A 55 -1.58 8.52 -8.41
N SER A 56 -1.88 8.66 -9.71
CA SER A 56 -3.10 9.29 -10.21
C SER A 56 -3.93 8.23 -10.93
N VAL A 57 -4.93 7.70 -10.23
CA VAL A 57 -5.73 6.56 -10.65
C VAL A 57 -6.96 7.08 -11.39
N ALA A 58 -6.86 7.11 -12.72
CA ALA A 58 -7.99 7.45 -13.59
C ALA A 58 -8.84 6.22 -13.99
N LYS A 59 -8.23 5.03 -13.95
CA LYS A 59 -8.88 3.74 -14.19
C LYS A 59 -8.55 2.79 -13.05
N PRO A 60 -9.49 1.93 -12.60
CA PRO A 60 -9.23 0.95 -11.56
C PRO A 60 -8.04 0.08 -11.91
N LEU A 61 -7.17 -0.16 -10.93
CA LEU A 61 -6.08 -1.12 -11.01
C LEU A 61 -6.61 -2.55 -10.81
N SER A 62 -5.76 -3.54 -11.09
CA SER A 62 -6.12 -4.94 -10.86
C SER A 62 -6.41 -5.20 -9.38
N ILE A 63 -7.41 -6.03 -9.10
CA ILE A 63 -7.57 -6.61 -7.76
C ILE A 63 -6.38 -7.54 -7.53
N GLN A 64 -5.67 -7.31 -6.44
CA GLN A 64 -4.42 -7.98 -6.15
C GLN A 64 -4.23 -8.25 -4.66
N ALA A 65 -3.31 -9.14 -4.35
CA ALA A 65 -2.79 -9.37 -3.01
C ALA A 65 -1.29 -9.70 -3.12
N HIS A 66 -0.56 -9.46 -2.03
CA HIS A 66 0.88 -9.69 -1.96
C HIS A 66 1.18 -10.80 -0.95
N PRO A 67 2.01 -11.80 -1.27
CA PRO A 67 2.34 -12.85 -0.33
C PRO A 67 3.06 -12.28 0.91
N ASP A 68 2.91 -12.95 2.05
CA ASP A 68 3.82 -12.73 3.17
C ASP A 68 5.24 -13.21 2.84
N LYS A 69 6.20 -12.88 3.70
CA LYS A 69 7.62 -13.11 3.43
C LYS A 69 7.95 -14.59 3.22
N GLY A 70 7.39 -15.46 4.07
CA GLY A 70 7.65 -16.91 3.98
C GLY A 70 7.08 -17.50 2.69
N LEU A 71 5.87 -17.07 2.30
CA LEU A 71 5.28 -17.51 1.04
C LEU A 71 6.01 -16.91 -0.17
N ALA A 72 6.48 -15.66 -0.11
CA ALA A 72 7.26 -15.03 -1.17
C ALA A 72 8.57 -15.78 -1.45
N GLU A 73 9.31 -16.15 -0.39
CA GLU A 73 10.53 -16.98 -0.49
C GLU A 73 10.26 -18.31 -1.21
N LEU A 74 9.19 -19.02 -0.80
CA LEU A 74 8.81 -20.29 -1.40
C LEU A 74 8.38 -20.14 -2.87
N LEU A 75 7.56 -19.13 -3.15
CA LEU A 75 7.04 -18.87 -4.50
C LEU A 75 8.15 -18.45 -5.47
N HIS A 76 9.09 -17.62 -5.02
CA HIS A 76 10.26 -17.23 -5.80
C HIS A 76 11.15 -18.44 -6.10
N ALA A 77 11.43 -19.29 -5.12
CA ALA A 77 12.24 -20.49 -5.31
C ALA A 77 11.60 -21.48 -6.30
N MET A 78 10.27 -21.65 -6.27
CA MET A 78 9.57 -22.59 -7.15
C MET A 78 9.28 -22.01 -8.54
N ARG A 79 8.97 -20.71 -8.64
CA ARG A 79 8.46 -20.06 -9.86
C ARG A 79 9.05 -18.65 -10.05
N PRO A 80 10.38 -18.52 -10.20
CA PRO A 80 11.08 -17.22 -10.23
C PRO A 80 10.72 -16.33 -11.43
N ALA A 81 10.18 -16.90 -12.50
CA ALA A 81 9.68 -16.14 -13.65
C ALA A 81 8.38 -15.38 -13.34
N THR A 82 7.58 -15.89 -12.39
CA THR A 82 6.29 -15.30 -11.98
C THR A 82 6.46 -14.43 -10.73
N TYR A 83 7.23 -14.90 -9.76
CA TYR A 83 7.52 -14.21 -8.50
C TYR A 83 8.98 -13.77 -8.53
N ARG A 84 9.19 -12.46 -8.70
CA ARG A 84 10.49 -11.90 -9.13
C ARG A 84 11.51 -11.82 -8.00
N ASP A 85 11.04 -11.81 -6.76
CA ASP A 85 11.87 -11.66 -5.57
C ASP A 85 11.28 -12.47 -4.41
N ALA A 86 12.08 -12.66 -3.37
CA ALA A 86 11.71 -13.40 -2.17
C ALA A 86 11.09 -12.52 -1.07
N ASN A 87 10.70 -11.28 -1.39
CA ASN A 87 10.27 -10.31 -0.40
C ASN A 87 8.74 -10.19 -0.33
N HIS A 88 8.24 -9.78 0.83
CA HIS A 88 6.85 -9.35 0.96
C HIS A 88 6.66 -7.94 0.43
N LYS A 89 5.42 -7.49 0.34
CA LYS A 89 5.08 -6.15 -0.15
C LYS A 89 3.99 -5.48 0.70
N PRO A 90 4.30 -5.07 1.94
CA PRO A 90 3.43 -4.13 2.66
C PRO A 90 3.34 -2.82 1.87
N GLU A 91 2.15 -2.24 1.82
CA GLU A 91 1.86 -0.99 1.11
C GLU A 91 1.05 -0.05 2.02
N MET A 92 1.16 1.27 1.81
CA MET A 92 0.30 2.28 2.42
C MET A 92 -0.06 3.32 1.38
N ALA A 93 -1.34 3.67 1.31
CA ALA A 93 -1.84 4.74 0.45
C ALA A 93 -2.34 5.90 1.32
N VAL A 94 -1.75 7.09 1.16
CA VAL A 94 -2.19 8.34 1.77
C VAL A 94 -2.90 9.19 0.71
N ALA A 95 -4.19 9.43 0.90
CA ALA A 95 -5.02 10.12 -0.07
C ALA A 95 -4.61 11.60 -0.22
N VAL A 96 -4.38 12.04 -1.45
CA VAL A 96 -4.12 13.45 -1.81
C VAL A 96 -5.41 14.12 -2.28
N THR A 97 -6.23 13.40 -3.04
CA THR A 97 -7.62 13.76 -3.36
C THR A 97 -8.58 12.73 -2.76
N GLU A 98 -9.89 12.87 -3.00
CA GLU A 98 -10.81 11.78 -2.68
C GLU A 98 -10.37 10.49 -3.38
N PHE A 99 -10.01 9.49 -2.59
CA PHE A 99 -9.41 8.25 -3.07
C PHE A 99 -10.33 7.08 -2.78
N ARG A 100 -10.54 6.22 -3.78
CA ARG A 100 -11.46 5.07 -3.69
C ARG A 100 -10.71 3.79 -3.89
N ALA A 101 -10.94 2.81 -3.03
CA ALA A 101 -10.27 1.51 -3.07
C ALA A 101 -11.22 0.36 -2.73
N LEU A 102 -10.87 -0.85 -3.16
CA LEU A 102 -11.34 -2.09 -2.58
C LEU A 102 -10.30 -2.56 -1.55
N PHE A 103 -10.75 -3.10 -0.43
CA PHE A 103 -9.86 -3.63 0.61
C PHE A 103 -10.52 -4.77 1.38
N GLY A 104 -9.82 -5.90 1.53
CA GLY A 104 -10.23 -7.01 2.39
C GLY A 104 -11.60 -7.57 2.03
N PHE A 105 -12.01 -8.66 2.67
CA PHE A 105 -13.40 -9.13 2.52
C PHE A 105 -14.34 -8.24 3.32
N ALA A 106 -15.53 -8.00 2.74
CA ALA A 106 -16.61 -7.29 3.41
C ALA A 106 -17.07 -8.04 4.68
N GLY A 107 -17.70 -7.31 5.60
CA GLY A 107 -18.30 -7.89 6.80
C GLY A 107 -19.27 -9.02 6.48
N ILE A 108 -19.39 -10.02 7.36
CA ILE A 108 -20.21 -11.22 7.09
C ILE A 108 -21.66 -10.88 6.75
N GLN A 109 -22.24 -9.85 7.37
CA GLN A 109 -23.61 -9.44 7.07
C GLN A 109 -23.75 -8.87 5.65
N GLU A 110 -22.78 -8.08 5.21
CA GLU A 110 -22.77 -7.56 3.84
C GLU A 110 -22.54 -8.67 2.82
N LEU A 111 -21.67 -9.65 3.12
CA LEU A 111 -21.49 -10.83 2.28
C LEU A 111 -22.80 -11.61 2.12
N LYS A 112 -23.54 -11.84 3.22
CA LYS A 112 -24.86 -12.47 3.18
C LYS A 112 -25.86 -11.67 2.36
N ASP A 113 -25.82 -10.34 2.47
CA ASP A 113 -26.67 -9.46 1.67
C ASP A 113 -26.35 -9.61 0.18
N VAL A 114 -25.07 -9.65 -0.21
CA VAL A 114 -24.66 -9.93 -1.59
C VAL A 114 -25.19 -11.28 -2.06
N ILE A 115 -25.04 -12.35 -1.29
CA ILE A 115 -25.56 -13.68 -1.66
C ILE A 115 -27.08 -13.66 -1.83
N ARG A 116 -27.79 -12.89 -0.99
CA ARG A 116 -29.26 -12.79 -1.03
C ARG A 116 -29.78 -11.94 -2.19
N THR A 117 -29.10 -10.84 -2.52
CA THR A 117 -29.62 -9.83 -3.47
C THR A 117 -28.95 -9.90 -4.84
N VAL A 118 -27.86 -10.65 -4.99
CA VAL A 118 -27.12 -10.79 -6.24
C VAL A 118 -27.14 -12.26 -6.68
N PRO A 119 -28.25 -12.72 -7.31
CA PRO A 119 -28.40 -14.12 -7.72
C PRO A 119 -27.32 -14.58 -8.71
N GLU A 120 -26.70 -13.66 -9.45
CA GLU A 120 -25.61 -13.95 -10.37
C GLU A 120 -24.35 -14.41 -9.63
N VAL A 121 -24.06 -13.81 -8.47
CA VAL A 121 -22.95 -14.25 -7.60
C VAL A 121 -23.31 -15.58 -6.93
N ALA A 122 -24.52 -15.69 -6.36
CA ALA A 122 -25.00 -16.92 -5.73
C ALA A 122 -24.98 -18.12 -6.68
N GLY A 123 -25.35 -17.91 -7.96
CA GLY A 123 -25.32 -18.92 -9.00
C GLY A 123 -23.92 -19.44 -9.32
N LEU A 124 -22.90 -18.57 -9.30
CA LEU A 124 -21.51 -18.98 -9.57
C LEU A 124 -20.86 -19.71 -8.40
N ILE A 125 -21.17 -19.33 -7.15
CA ILE A 125 -20.65 -20.05 -5.97
C ILE A 125 -21.42 -21.35 -5.70
N GLY A 126 -22.66 -21.45 -6.20
CA GLY A 126 -23.54 -22.59 -6.03
C GLY A 126 -24.24 -22.64 -4.67
N HIS A 127 -25.39 -23.31 -4.64
CA HIS A 127 -26.29 -23.36 -3.47
C HIS A 127 -25.61 -23.83 -2.19
N GLU A 128 -24.73 -24.82 -2.27
CA GLU A 128 -24.07 -25.37 -1.08
C GLU A 128 -23.21 -24.32 -0.34
N ASP A 129 -22.38 -23.55 -1.06
CA ASP A 129 -21.53 -22.52 -0.43
C ASP A 129 -22.34 -21.27 -0.07
N ALA A 130 -23.36 -20.94 -0.87
CA ALA A 130 -24.31 -19.90 -0.52
C ALA A 130 -25.00 -20.19 0.83
N ASP A 131 -25.52 -21.40 1.01
CA ASP A 131 -26.21 -21.83 2.23
C ASP A 131 -25.25 -21.87 3.43
N LYS A 132 -24.01 -22.35 3.24
CA LYS A 132 -22.97 -22.30 4.27
C LYS A 132 -22.68 -20.86 4.72
N LEU A 133 -22.50 -19.93 3.79
CA LEU A 133 -22.28 -18.51 4.12
C LEU A 133 -23.49 -17.89 4.82
N MET A 134 -24.71 -18.25 4.44
CA MET A 134 -25.93 -17.74 5.07
C MET A 134 -26.12 -18.23 6.51
N THR A 135 -25.68 -19.45 6.81
CA THR A 135 -25.84 -20.09 8.14
C THR A 135 -24.77 -19.72 9.17
N ILE A 136 -23.64 -19.15 8.72
CA ILE A 136 -22.57 -18.67 9.62
C ILE A 136 -23.10 -17.61 10.59
N LYS A 137 -22.87 -17.78 11.89
CA LYS A 137 -23.19 -16.77 12.91
C LYS A 137 -21.99 -15.84 13.13
N GLU A 138 -22.25 -14.57 13.43
CA GLU A 138 -21.22 -13.56 13.69
C GLU A 138 -20.23 -13.95 14.81
N TYR A 139 -20.67 -14.80 15.76
CA TYR A 139 -19.88 -15.25 16.90
C TYR A 139 -19.20 -16.61 16.71
N HIS A 140 -19.40 -17.29 15.58
CA HIS A 140 -18.71 -18.55 15.30
C HIS A 140 -17.28 -18.25 14.84
N GLY A 141 -16.30 -18.79 15.57
CA GLY A 141 -14.88 -18.45 15.46
C GLY A 141 -14.32 -18.52 14.03
N GLY A 142 -13.25 -17.76 13.79
CA GLY A 142 -12.77 -17.38 12.45
C GLY A 142 -12.46 -18.52 11.47
N ASN A 143 -12.24 -19.76 11.91
CA ASN A 143 -11.86 -20.86 11.01
C ASN A 143 -13.01 -21.37 10.12
N ASP A 144 -14.25 -21.44 10.64
CA ASP A 144 -15.40 -21.93 9.86
C ASP A 144 -15.81 -20.90 8.79
N ILE A 145 -15.71 -19.61 9.14
CA ILE A 145 -15.98 -18.51 8.21
C ILE A 145 -14.92 -18.45 7.12
N LYS A 146 -13.64 -18.54 7.52
CA LYS A 146 -12.51 -18.55 6.58
C LYS A 146 -12.67 -19.66 5.54
N SER A 147 -12.89 -20.90 5.97
CA SER A 147 -13.01 -22.05 5.04
C SER A 147 -14.22 -21.94 4.11
N SER A 148 -15.38 -21.50 4.61
CA SER A 148 -16.58 -21.31 3.80
C SER A 148 -16.42 -20.18 2.77
N LEU A 149 -15.87 -19.03 3.19
CA LEU A 149 -15.62 -17.91 2.30
C LEU A 149 -14.52 -18.22 1.29
N GLN A 150 -13.49 -18.97 1.69
CA GLN A 150 -12.45 -19.47 0.79
C GLN A 150 -13.03 -20.38 -0.29
N SER A 151 -13.89 -21.33 0.09
CA SER A 151 -14.58 -22.22 -0.86
C SER A 151 -15.42 -21.42 -1.86
N ALA A 152 -16.28 -20.52 -1.38
CA ALA A 152 -17.12 -19.68 -2.24
C ALA A 152 -16.28 -18.79 -3.18
N PHE A 153 -15.23 -18.15 -2.65
CA PHE A 153 -14.35 -17.29 -3.45
C PHE A 153 -13.58 -18.10 -4.49
N ALA A 154 -13.11 -19.31 -4.15
CA ALA A 154 -12.44 -20.20 -5.10
C ALA A 154 -13.35 -20.61 -6.25
N LYS A 155 -14.63 -20.93 -5.98
CA LYS A 155 -15.61 -21.21 -7.04
C LYS A 155 -15.85 -20.01 -7.95
N LEU A 156 -15.97 -18.81 -7.39
CA LEU A 156 -16.07 -17.58 -8.20
C LEU A 156 -14.82 -17.40 -9.09
N MET A 157 -13.62 -17.55 -8.53
CA MET A 157 -12.35 -17.33 -9.25
C MET A 157 -12.04 -18.40 -10.29
N THR A 158 -12.59 -19.61 -10.15
CA THR A 158 -12.41 -20.74 -11.07
C THR A 158 -13.56 -20.94 -12.06
N ALA A 159 -14.64 -20.15 -11.93
CA ALA A 159 -15.74 -20.16 -12.88
C ALA A 159 -15.24 -19.93 -14.32
N SER A 160 -15.86 -20.61 -15.29
CA SER A 160 -15.46 -20.46 -16.69
C SER A 160 -15.71 -19.03 -17.17
N LYS A 161 -14.97 -18.61 -18.20
CA LYS A 161 -15.12 -17.27 -18.77
C LYS A 161 -16.54 -17.03 -19.27
N GLU A 162 -17.17 -18.07 -19.82
CA GLU A 162 -18.54 -18.03 -20.34
C GLU A 162 -19.56 -17.82 -19.20
N ALA A 163 -19.40 -18.56 -18.09
CA ALA A 163 -20.27 -18.42 -16.93
C ALA A 163 -20.13 -17.03 -16.29
N VAL A 164 -18.90 -16.51 -16.18
CA VAL A 164 -18.63 -15.15 -15.68
C VAL A 164 -19.24 -14.10 -16.60
N SER A 165 -19.04 -14.22 -17.91
CA SER A 165 -19.60 -13.31 -18.91
C SER A 165 -21.13 -13.27 -18.86
N GLU A 166 -21.77 -14.44 -18.77
CA GLU A 166 -23.23 -14.55 -18.63
C GLU A 166 -23.72 -13.88 -17.33
N ALA A 167 -23.06 -14.18 -16.19
CA ALA A 167 -23.41 -13.61 -14.89
C ALA A 167 -23.26 -12.08 -14.87
N VAL A 168 -22.15 -11.56 -15.39
CA VAL A 168 -21.90 -10.10 -15.46
C VAL A 168 -22.90 -9.40 -16.36
N ASN A 169 -23.22 -9.97 -17.54
CA ASN A 169 -24.19 -9.40 -18.46
C ASN A 169 -25.62 -9.39 -17.87
N LYS A 170 -26.01 -10.46 -17.16
CA LYS A 170 -27.29 -10.50 -16.42
C LYS A 170 -27.34 -9.45 -15.32
N LEU A 171 -26.29 -9.35 -14.49
CA LEU A 171 -26.19 -8.36 -13.43
C LEU A 171 -26.28 -6.93 -13.98
N LYS A 172 -25.52 -6.62 -15.04
CA LYS A 172 -25.57 -5.33 -15.74
C LYS A 172 -26.98 -5.00 -16.24
N GLY A 173 -27.64 -5.95 -16.90
CA GLY A 173 -29.00 -5.78 -17.41
C GLY A 173 -29.98 -5.46 -16.27
N ARG A 174 -29.96 -6.28 -15.22
CA ARG A 174 -30.80 -6.13 -14.04
C ARG A 174 -30.58 -4.79 -13.34
N LEU A 175 -29.33 -4.39 -13.07
CA LEU A 175 -29.03 -3.12 -12.41
C LEU A 175 -29.42 -1.90 -13.27
N ASN A 176 -29.29 -1.98 -14.60
CA ASN A 176 -29.76 -0.91 -15.48
C ASN A 176 -31.29 -0.76 -15.44
N ASP A 177 -32.03 -1.86 -15.33
CA ASP A 177 -33.49 -1.78 -15.17
C ASP A 177 -33.89 -1.29 -13.78
N GLU A 178 -33.23 -1.78 -12.73
CA GLU A 178 -33.46 -1.35 -11.35
C GLU A 178 -33.13 0.14 -11.15
N SER A 179 -32.12 0.69 -11.83
CA SER A 179 -31.77 2.12 -11.77
C SER A 179 -32.86 3.06 -12.28
N LYS A 180 -33.83 2.54 -13.06
CA LYS A 180 -35.00 3.30 -13.53
C LYS A 180 -36.09 3.38 -12.47
N ILE A 181 -36.03 2.52 -11.45
CA ILE A 181 -37.07 2.31 -10.43
C ILE A 181 -36.59 2.80 -9.06
N ARG A 182 -35.31 2.61 -8.73
CA ARG A 182 -34.69 3.01 -7.47
C ARG A 182 -33.28 3.55 -7.66
N THR A 183 -32.80 4.28 -6.67
CA THR A 183 -31.37 4.61 -6.56
C THR A 183 -30.57 3.32 -6.31
N LEU A 184 -29.48 3.15 -7.06
CA LEU A 184 -28.55 2.05 -6.85
C LEU A 184 -27.70 2.30 -5.60
N THR A 185 -27.27 1.23 -4.96
CA THR A 185 -26.26 1.33 -3.89
C THR A 185 -24.90 1.68 -4.47
N GLU A 186 -24.00 2.19 -3.64
CA GLU A 186 -22.67 2.60 -4.10
C GLU A 186 -21.86 1.44 -4.72
N LYS A 187 -22.05 0.21 -4.22
CA LYS A 187 -21.43 -1.00 -4.79
C LYS A 187 -22.06 -1.42 -6.12
N GLU A 188 -23.37 -1.23 -6.29
CA GLU A 188 -24.03 -1.49 -7.58
C GLU A 188 -23.59 -0.49 -8.66
N GLU A 189 -23.46 0.78 -8.30
CA GLU A 189 -22.87 1.80 -9.18
C GLU A 189 -21.41 1.50 -9.50
N LEU A 190 -20.65 1.05 -8.50
CA LEU A 190 -19.27 0.61 -8.69
C LEU A 190 -19.21 -0.55 -9.69
N VAL A 191 -20.03 -1.59 -9.54
CA VAL A 191 -20.11 -2.73 -10.47
C VAL A 191 -20.35 -2.26 -11.90
N LEU A 192 -21.33 -1.38 -12.14
CA LEU A 192 -21.58 -0.84 -13.47
C LEU A 192 -20.39 -0.03 -14.00
N SER A 193 -19.66 0.67 -13.13
CA SER A 193 -18.45 1.41 -13.50
C SER A 193 -17.28 0.50 -13.83
N LEU A 194 -17.08 -0.58 -13.07
CA LEU A 194 -16.05 -1.58 -13.31
C LEU A 194 -16.32 -2.31 -14.62
N GLU A 195 -17.55 -2.74 -14.86
CA GLU A 195 -17.96 -3.43 -16.09
C GLU A 195 -17.75 -2.59 -17.36
N ARG A 196 -17.93 -1.27 -17.28
CA ARG A 196 -17.59 -0.38 -18.41
C ARG A 196 -16.11 -0.37 -18.76
N GLN A 197 -15.23 -0.63 -17.79
CA GLN A 197 -13.77 -0.55 -17.95
C GLN A 197 -13.11 -1.92 -18.12
N TYR A 198 -13.72 -2.95 -17.55
CA TYR A 198 -13.29 -4.34 -17.54
C TYR A 198 -14.48 -5.25 -17.89
N PRO A 199 -14.97 -5.21 -19.14
CA PRO A 199 -16.14 -5.96 -19.54
C PRO A 199 -15.95 -7.46 -19.32
N GLU A 200 -16.94 -8.09 -18.69
CA GLU A 200 -17.00 -9.55 -18.48
C GLU A 200 -15.86 -10.10 -17.61
N ASP A 201 -15.20 -9.25 -16.81
CA ASP A 201 -14.14 -9.65 -15.90
C ASP A 201 -14.71 -10.13 -14.56
N VAL A 202 -14.19 -11.24 -14.02
CA VAL A 202 -14.62 -11.80 -12.72
C VAL A 202 -14.44 -10.80 -11.56
N GLY A 203 -13.50 -9.85 -11.70
CA GLY A 203 -13.26 -8.77 -10.75
C GLY A 203 -14.45 -7.83 -10.58
N VAL A 204 -15.32 -7.71 -11.59
CA VAL A 204 -16.59 -6.97 -11.50
C VAL A 204 -17.49 -7.59 -10.43
N LEU A 205 -17.60 -8.92 -10.41
CA LEU A 205 -18.37 -9.66 -9.41
C LEU A 205 -17.64 -9.71 -8.07
N ALA A 206 -16.33 -9.96 -8.09
CA ALA A 206 -15.52 -10.06 -6.89
C ALA A 206 -15.52 -8.77 -6.06
N ALA A 207 -15.62 -7.60 -6.70
CA ALA A 207 -15.71 -6.31 -6.02
C ALA A 207 -16.87 -6.21 -5.02
N LEU A 208 -17.97 -6.95 -5.23
CA LEU A 208 -19.09 -7.00 -4.29
C LEU A 208 -18.69 -7.65 -2.96
N LEU A 209 -17.72 -8.56 -2.97
CA LEU A 209 -17.25 -9.32 -1.81
C LEU A 209 -16.22 -8.57 -0.96
N PHE A 210 -15.75 -7.40 -1.41
CA PHE A 210 -14.71 -6.62 -0.72
C PHE A 210 -15.25 -5.33 -0.11
N ASN A 211 -14.58 -4.77 0.91
CA ASN A 211 -14.99 -3.46 1.42
C ASN A 211 -14.75 -2.39 0.34
N TYR A 212 -15.74 -1.53 0.12
CA TYR A 212 -15.58 -0.35 -0.72
C TYR A 212 -15.19 0.85 0.16
N VAL A 213 -13.93 1.26 0.07
CA VAL A 213 -13.31 2.25 0.95
C VAL A 213 -13.21 3.58 0.23
N LYS A 214 -13.59 4.64 0.94
CA LYS A 214 -13.44 6.03 0.49
C LYS A 214 -12.57 6.77 1.50
N LEU A 215 -11.51 7.39 1.01
CA LEU A 215 -10.58 8.20 1.80
C LEU A 215 -10.72 9.65 1.39
N SER A 216 -10.88 10.51 2.38
CA SER A 216 -10.74 11.96 2.23
C SER A 216 -9.25 12.33 2.13
N PRO A 217 -8.90 13.49 1.55
CA PRO A 217 -7.52 13.98 1.56
C PRO A 217 -6.89 13.96 2.97
N GLY A 218 -5.71 13.37 3.10
CA GLY A 218 -5.01 13.17 4.36
C GLY A 218 -5.45 11.94 5.17
N GLU A 219 -6.43 11.16 4.72
CA GLU A 219 -6.70 9.82 5.24
C GLU A 219 -5.84 8.79 4.53
N ALA A 220 -5.52 7.69 5.21
CA ALA A 220 -4.66 6.64 4.69
C ALA A 220 -5.14 5.24 5.10
N ILE A 221 -4.73 4.24 4.32
CA ILE A 221 -4.89 2.82 4.64
C ILE A 221 -3.56 2.10 4.51
N TYR A 222 -3.33 1.14 5.41
CA TYR A 222 -2.23 0.18 5.31
C TYR A 222 -2.75 -1.14 4.75
N ILE A 223 -1.98 -1.73 3.84
CA ILE A 223 -2.26 -2.98 3.17
C ILE A 223 -1.17 -3.96 3.56
N GLY A 224 -1.56 -4.91 4.39
CA GLY A 224 -0.69 -6.01 4.81
C GLY A 224 -0.61 -7.11 3.77
N ALA A 225 0.27 -8.07 4.03
CA ALA A 225 0.35 -9.29 3.25
C ALA A 225 -0.99 -10.05 3.26
N ASN A 226 -1.25 -10.75 2.15
CA ASN A 226 -2.38 -11.65 1.94
C ASN A 226 -3.76 -10.97 1.99
N GLU A 227 -3.83 -9.64 1.91
CA GLU A 227 -5.10 -8.90 1.86
C GLU A 227 -5.45 -8.51 0.40
N PRO A 228 -6.64 -8.86 -0.11
CA PRO A 228 -7.06 -8.47 -1.45
C PRO A 228 -7.43 -6.98 -1.47
N HIS A 229 -6.95 -6.24 -2.46
CA HIS A 229 -7.21 -4.81 -2.60
C HIS A 229 -7.10 -4.35 -4.05
N ALA A 230 -7.66 -3.18 -4.35
CA ALA A 230 -7.53 -2.51 -5.64
C ALA A 230 -7.73 -1.01 -5.48
N TYR A 231 -6.90 -0.18 -6.11
CA TYR A 231 -7.18 1.25 -6.21
C TYR A 231 -8.10 1.52 -7.39
N LEU A 232 -9.18 2.27 -7.15
CA LEU A 232 -10.26 2.44 -8.10
C LEU A 232 -10.22 3.81 -8.79
N SER A 233 -9.99 4.87 -8.00
CA SER A 233 -9.91 6.24 -8.52
C SER A 233 -9.29 7.21 -7.51
N GLY A 234 -8.76 8.33 -8.00
CA GLY A 234 -8.24 9.42 -7.18
C GLY A 234 -6.72 9.45 -7.14
N GLU A 235 -6.17 10.30 -6.29
CA GLU A 235 -4.72 10.50 -6.18
C GLU A 235 -4.23 10.19 -4.78
N CYS A 236 -3.10 9.48 -4.68
CA CYS A 236 -2.49 9.13 -3.40
C CYS A 236 -0.95 9.16 -3.47
N ILE A 237 -0.34 9.31 -2.30
CA ILE A 237 1.04 8.89 -2.07
C ILE A 237 1.00 7.43 -1.67
N GLU A 238 1.66 6.58 -2.45
CA GLU A 238 1.87 5.19 -2.13
C GLU A 238 3.29 5.00 -1.58
N CYS A 239 3.44 4.31 -0.45
CA CYS A 239 4.71 3.86 0.06
C CYS A 239 4.66 2.35 0.27
N MET A 240 5.70 1.63 -0.17
CA MET A 240 5.72 0.17 -0.17
C MET A 240 7.13 -0.37 0.06
N ALA A 241 7.24 -1.62 0.52
CA ALA A 241 8.51 -2.34 0.48
C ALA A 241 8.95 -2.60 -0.98
N THR A 242 10.25 -2.80 -1.19
CA THR A 242 10.78 -3.22 -2.50
C THR A 242 10.43 -4.67 -2.79
N SER A 243 9.35 -4.88 -3.55
CA SER A 243 8.94 -6.17 -4.12
C SER A 243 8.04 -5.96 -5.34
N ASP A 244 8.14 -6.86 -6.31
CA ASP A 244 7.28 -6.92 -7.49
C ASP A 244 6.28 -8.10 -7.44
N ASN A 245 6.20 -8.79 -6.30
CA ASN A 245 5.31 -9.93 -6.13
C ASN A 245 3.84 -9.48 -6.09
N VAL A 246 3.07 -9.87 -7.11
CA VAL A 246 1.65 -9.53 -7.22
C VAL A 246 0.84 -10.74 -7.66
N VAL A 247 -0.14 -11.15 -6.85
CA VAL A 247 -1.12 -12.19 -7.19
C VAL A 247 -2.45 -11.54 -7.51
N ARG A 248 -2.96 -11.72 -8.72
CA ARG A 248 -4.15 -11.00 -9.24
C ARG A 248 -5.42 -11.83 -9.14
N ALA A 249 -6.53 -11.16 -8.76
CA ALA A 249 -7.86 -11.74 -8.64
C ALA A 249 -8.84 -11.30 -9.74
N GLY A 250 -8.58 -10.17 -10.42
CA GLY A 250 -9.48 -9.65 -11.45
C GLY A 250 -9.17 -8.21 -11.83
N LEU A 251 -10.04 -7.62 -12.64
CA LEU A 251 -9.85 -6.31 -13.27
C LEU A 251 -8.51 -6.26 -14.02
N THR A 252 -8.22 -7.33 -14.77
CA THR A 252 -6.92 -7.47 -15.42
C THR A 252 -6.95 -8.43 -16.61
N PRO A 253 -6.26 -8.08 -17.71
CA PRO A 253 -6.01 -9.04 -18.79
C PRO A 253 -4.80 -9.95 -18.49
N LYS A 254 -4.05 -9.68 -17.40
CA LYS A 254 -2.82 -10.40 -17.05
C LYS A 254 -3.13 -11.75 -16.42
N TYR A 255 -2.11 -12.61 -16.35
CA TYR A 255 -2.19 -13.92 -15.69
C TYR A 255 -2.70 -13.80 -14.24
N ARG A 256 -3.60 -14.72 -13.87
CA ARG A 256 -4.16 -14.89 -12.53
C ARG A 256 -3.78 -16.26 -11.98
N ASP A 257 -2.95 -16.27 -10.95
CA ASP A 257 -2.63 -17.48 -10.20
C ASP A 257 -3.72 -17.74 -9.15
N VAL A 258 -4.84 -18.30 -9.60
CA VAL A 258 -6.04 -18.49 -8.77
C VAL A 258 -5.77 -19.44 -7.60
N GLN A 259 -4.95 -20.47 -7.81
CA GLN A 259 -4.61 -21.43 -6.76
C GLN A 259 -3.85 -20.75 -5.62
N THR A 260 -2.78 -20.02 -5.95
CA THR A 260 -1.99 -19.31 -4.93
C THR A 260 -2.83 -18.25 -4.26
N LEU A 261 -3.60 -17.47 -5.04
CA LEU A 261 -4.53 -16.46 -4.54
C LEU A 261 -5.45 -17.05 -3.47
N CYS A 262 -6.24 -18.06 -3.80
CA CYS A 262 -7.23 -18.59 -2.86
C CYS A 262 -6.59 -19.25 -1.64
N SER A 263 -5.37 -19.78 -1.76
CA SER A 263 -4.65 -20.37 -0.63
C SER A 263 -4.06 -19.35 0.34
N MET A 264 -3.59 -18.21 -0.18
CA MET A 264 -2.81 -17.25 0.60
C MET A 264 -3.67 -16.25 1.37
N LEU A 265 -4.85 -15.87 0.85
CA LEU A 265 -5.65 -14.79 1.43
C LEU A 265 -6.03 -15.04 2.91
N THR A 266 -6.11 -13.96 3.69
CA THR A 266 -6.44 -14.06 5.12
C THR A 266 -7.90 -14.42 5.36
N TYR A 267 -8.80 -14.02 4.45
CA TYR A 267 -10.26 -14.08 4.56
C TYR A 267 -10.83 -13.34 5.77
N LYS A 268 -10.09 -12.38 6.33
CA LYS A 268 -10.61 -11.51 7.40
C LYS A 268 -11.73 -10.63 6.84
N GLN A 269 -12.83 -10.55 7.58
CA GLN A 269 -14.00 -9.73 7.23
C GLN A 269 -13.99 -8.42 8.01
N ILE A 270 -12.92 -7.64 7.86
CA ILE A 270 -12.67 -6.44 8.67
C ILE A 270 -12.56 -5.24 7.73
N PHE A 271 -13.30 -4.18 8.05
CA PHE A 271 -13.12 -2.88 7.41
C PHE A 271 -11.77 -2.28 7.84
N PRO A 272 -10.93 -1.76 6.92
CA PRO A 272 -9.60 -1.29 7.27
C PRO A 272 -9.65 -0.13 8.27
N GLU A 273 -8.64 -0.03 9.12
CA GLU A 273 -8.43 1.16 9.93
C GLU A 273 -8.06 2.34 9.01
N ILE A 274 -8.82 3.43 9.14
CA ILE A 274 -8.55 4.68 8.42
C ILE A 274 -7.60 5.54 9.27
N LEU A 275 -6.35 5.59 8.85
CA LEU A 275 -5.31 6.37 9.51
C LEU A 275 -5.45 7.84 9.13
N ARG A 276 -5.43 8.74 10.11
CA ARG A 276 -5.45 10.19 9.88
C ARG A 276 -4.06 10.84 10.02
N GLY A 277 -3.06 10.07 10.44
CA GLY A 277 -1.75 10.58 10.83
C GLY A 277 -1.79 11.27 12.21
N VAL A 278 -0.72 11.07 12.98
CA VAL A 278 -0.54 11.64 14.32
C VAL A 278 0.27 12.94 14.20
N PRO A 279 -0.20 14.08 14.73
CA PRO A 279 0.61 15.30 14.79
C PRO A 279 1.88 15.05 15.59
N VAL A 280 3.04 15.30 14.99
CA VAL A 280 4.35 15.13 15.65
C VAL A 280 5.04 16.47 15.94
N GLN A 281 4.67 17.51 15.21
CA GLN A 281 5.05 18.91 15.42
C GLN A 281 4.06 19.81 14.65
N PRO A 282 4.11 21.15 14.79
CA PRO A 282 3.29 22.05 13.99
C PRO A 282 3.42 21.72 12.49
N HIS A 283 2.28 21.71 11.79
CA HIS A 283 2.18 21.45 10.35
C HIS A 283 2.53 20.05 9.85
N VAL A 284 3.03 19.15 10.71
CA VAL A 284 3.49 17.82 10.31
C VAL A 284 2.71 16.72 11.01
N ARG A 285 2.19 15.78 10.22
CA ARG A 285 1.51 14.56 10.68
C ARG A 285 2.24 13.33 10.19
N ARG A 286 2.44 12.35 11.07
CA ARG A 286 3.11 11.08 10.76
C ARG A 286 2.13 9.92 10.65
N TYR A 287 2.30 9.10 9.62
CA TYR A 287 1.61 7.84 9.40
C TYR A 287 2.59 6.70 9.63
N THR A 288 2.35 5.91 10.67
CA THR A 288 3.22 4.81 11.10
C THR A 288 2.48 3.48 10.94
N PRO A 289 2.61 2.80 9.79
CA PRO A 289 2.02 1.47 9.60
C PRO A 289 2.69 0.42 10.49
N PRO A 290 2.04 -0.74 10.72
CA PRO A 290 2.59 -1.84 11.52
C PRO A 290 3.61 -2.68 10.72
N THR A 291 4.59 -2.00 10.11
CA THR A 291 5.64 -2.57 9.27
C THR A 291 6.97 -1.88 9.60
N ASP A 292 8.08 -2.50 9.25
CA ASP A 292 9.43 -2.02 9.61
C ASP A 292 10.04 -1.14 8.49
N GLU A 293 9.52 -1.29 7.27
CA GLU A 293 10.14 -0.78 6.05
C GLU A 293 9.97 0.72 5.89
N PHE A 294 8.83 1.29 6.29
CA PHE A 294 8.55 2.71 6.04
C PHE A 294 7.57 3.37 7.02
N GLU A 295 7.70 4.69 7.12
CA GLU A 295 6.75 5.65 7.67
C GLU A 295 6.64 6.86 6.73
N VAL A 296 5.50 7.55 6.75
CA VAL A 296 5.27 8.73 5.90
C VAL A 296 4.91 9.92 6.77
N ASP A 297 5.57 11.05 6.55
CA ASP A 297 5.15 12.34 7.10
C ASP A 297 4.45 13.16 6.01
N CYS A 298 3.38 13.85 6.38
CA CYS A 298 2.72 14.88 5.59
C CYS A 298 2.92 16.23 6.26
N CYS A 299 3.59 17.15 5.55
CA CYS A 299 3.81 18.52 5.97
C CYS A 299 2.91 19.45 5.14
N LEU A 300 2.07 20.24 5.80
CA LEU A 300 1.26 21.30 5.18
C LEU A 300 1.66 22.65 5.77
N LEU A 301 2.62 23.30 5.13
CA LEU A 301 3.29 24.49 5.63
C LEU A 301 2.66 25.77 5.05
N PRO A 302 2.06 26.65 5.86
CA PRO A 302 1.50 27.91 5.39
C PRO A 302 2.56 28.89 4.87
N PRO A 303 2.20 29.84 3.98
CA PRO A 303 3.10 30.90 3.53
C PRO A 303 3.80 31.64 4.68
N GLY A 304 5.12 31.80 4.57
CA GLY A 304 5.94 32.52 5.55
C GLY A 304 6.30 31.72 6.82
N GLU A 305 5.76 30.51 6.98
CA GLU A 305 6.11 29.61 8.07
C GLU A 305 7.34 28.75 7.73
N VAL A 306 7.97 28.23 8.78
CA VAL A 306 9.13 27.33 8.71
C VAL A 306 8.86 26.05 9.50
N ALA A 307 9.19 24.90 8.95
CA ALA A 307 9.18 23.62 9.64
C ALA A 307 10.57 22.98 9.60
N VAL A 308 11.10 22.63 10.77
CA VAL A 308 12.35 21.87 10.89
C VAL A 308 12.03 20.41 11.10
N MET A 309 12.46 19.56 10.18
CA MET A 309 12.33 18.11 10.23
C MET A 309 13.58 17.53 10.90
N PRO A 310 13.45 16.91 12.09
CA PRO A 310 14.60 16.43 12.84
C PRO A 310 15.34 15.30 12.11
N PRO A 311 16.64 15.13 12.36
CA PRO A 311 17.43 14.07 11.76
C PRO A 311 16.88 12.69 12.14
N VAL A 312 16.75 11.80 11.16
CA VAL A 312 16.31 10.41 11.37
C VAL A 312 17.41 9.41 10.99
N PRO A 313 17.52 8.25 11.67
CA PRO A 313 18.62 7.30 11.42
C PRO A 313 18.60 6.56 10.08
N GLY A 314 17.55 6.74 9.26
CA GLY A 314 17.44 6.16 7.92
C GLY A 314 17.34 7.23 6.84
N PRO A 315 17.63 6.89 5.57
CA PRO A 315 17.44 7.80 4.45
C PRO A 315 15.97 8.17 4.28
N SER A 316 15.72 9.35 3.72
CA SER A 316 14.37 9.87 3.46
C SER A 316 14.24 10.42 2.04
N ILE A 317 13.04 10.31 1.49
CA ILE A 317 12.66 10.93 0.22
C ILE A 317 11.59 11.98 0.54
N PHE A 318 11.85 13.22 0.16
CA PHE A 318 10.92 14.34 0.26
C PHE A 318 10.32 14.63 -1.11
N LEU A 319 9.01 14.84 -1.17
CA LEU A 319 8.25 15.05 -2.39
C LEU A 319 7.32 16.26 -2.22
N VAL A 320 7.51 17.29 -3.04
CA VAL A 320 6.64 18.47 -3.05
C VAL A 320 5.42 18.20 -3.91
N MET A 321 4.24 18.14 -3.28
CA MET A 321 2.97 17.85 -3.98
C MET A 321 2.22 19.10 -4.41
N ALA A 322 2.42 20.23 -3.73
CA ALA A 322 1.82 21.50 -4.09
C ALA A 322 2.61 22.66 -3.47
N GLY A 323 2.49 23.84 -4.07
CA GLY A 323 3.12 25.06 -3.59
C GLY A 323 4.61 25.14 -3.90
N GLU A 324 5.26 26.13 -3.27
CA GLU A 324 6.68 26.42 -3.46
C GLU A 324 7.31 27.03 -2.20
N GLY A 325 8.63 26.87 -2.11
CA GLY A 325 9.41 27.20 -0.92
C GLY A 325 10.90 26.95 -1.11
N GLU A 326 11.59 26.83 0.01
CA GLU A 326 12.99 26.45 0.05
C GLU A 326 13.21 25.26 1.00
N VAL A 327 14.20 24.44 0.66
CA VAL A 327 14.65 23.29 1.45
C VAL A 327 16.11 23.53 1.78
N GLN A 328 16.47 23.43 3.06
CA GLN A 328 17.85 23.56 3.52
C GLN A 328 18.20 22.37 4.40
N ALA A 329 19.21 21.60 4.01
CA ALA A 329 19.81 20.59 4.86
C ALA A 329 20.97 21.20 5.67
N ASP A 330 21.18 20.72 6.90
CA ASP A 330 22.30 21.16 7.75
C ASP A 330 23.70 20.95 7.12
N SER A 331 23.82 19.92 6.29
CA SER A 331 25.01 19.60 5.50
C SER A 331 25.28 20.55 4.33
N MET A 332 24.36 21.47 4.04
CA MET A 332 24.45 22.42 2.92
C MET A 332 24.79 23.84 3.39
N SER A 333 25.63 24.54 2.63
CA SER A 333 25.97 25.94 2.89
C SER A 333 24.88 26.95 2.48
N GLY A 334 23.74 26.49 1.95
CA GLY A 334 22.63 27.32 1.46
C GLY A 334 21.34 26.53 1.28
N SER A 335 20.26 27.23 0.91
CA SER A 335 18.96 26.65 0.61
C SER A 335 18.79 26.37 -0.89
N GLU A 336 17.99 25.35 -1.21
CA GLU A 336 17.56 25.02 -2.57
C GLU A 336 16.09 25.37 -2.75
N LYS A 337 15.73 25.84 -3.94
CA LYS A 337 14.32 26.09 -4.26
C LYS A 337 13.58 24.77 -4.42
N ALA A 338 12.37 24.71 -3.89
CA ALA A 338 11.50 23.56 -3.98
C ALA A 338 10.12 23.99 -4.46
N LYS A 339 9.58 23.29 -5.46
CA LYS A 339 8.24 23.53 -6.01
C LYS A 339 7.56 22.22 -6.35
N GLU A 340 6.26 22.29 -6.62
CA GLU A 340 5.44 21.15 -7.04
C GLU A 340 6.15 20.26 -8.07
N GLY A 341 6.25 18.98 -7.74
CA GLY A 341 6.88 17.92 -8.53
C GLY A 341 8.36 17.70 -8.26
N ASP A 342 9.01 18.55 -7.45
CA ASP A 342 10.39 18.34 -7.03
C ASP A 342 10.49 17.22 -5.98
N VAL A 343 11.60 16.47 -6.05
CA VAL A 343 11.90 15.33 -5.17
C VAL A 343 13.33 15.46 -4.67
N PHE A 344 13.51 15.31 -3.35
CA PHE A 344 14.80 15.42 -2.69
C PHE A 344 15.12 14.13 -1.94
N PHE A 345 16.34 13.62 -2.14
CA PHE A 345 16.91 12.58 -1.28
C PHE A 345 17.64 13.24 -0.12
N VAL A 346 17.37 12.75 1.10
CA VAL A 346 17.98 13.25 2.33
C VAL A 346 18.66 12.07 3.03
N PRO A 347 19.99 12.10 3.23
CA PRO A 347 20.71 11.06 3.95
C PRO A 347 20.22 10.88 5.39
N ALA A 348 20.60 9.75 5.99
CA ALA A 348 20.40 9.54 7.42
C ALA A 348 21.12 10.61 8.25
N HIS A 349 20.55 10.92 9.41
CA HIS A 349 21.07 11.87 10.39
C HIS A 349 21.24 13.31 9.88
N THR A 350 20.50 13.69 8.83
CA THR A 350 20.47 15.05 8.28
C THR A 350 19.21 15.78 8.73
N GLU A 351 19.37 16.94 9.38
CA GLU A 351 18.26 17.84 9.67
C GLU A 351 17.85 18.61 8.40
N VAL A 352 16.55 18.83 8.22
CA VAL A 352 16.02 19.58 7.05
C VAL A 352 15.08 20.69 7.51
N SER A 353 15.42 21.93 7.18
CA SER A 353 14.54 23.09 7.31
C SER A 353 13.75 23.32 6.03
N LEU A 354 12.44 23.50 6.16
CA LEU A 354 11.50 23.78 5.08
C LEU A 354 10.90 25.15 5.30
N SER A 355 10.92 26.03 4.30
CA SER A 355 10.25 27.34 4.36
C SER A 355 9.31 27.50 3.17
N ALA A 356 8.10 28.01 3.40
CA ALA A 356 7.14 28.25 2.32
C ALA A 356 7.21 29.72 1.86
N SER A 357 7.48 29.95 0.58
CA SER A 357 7.70 31.30 0.03
C SER A 357 6.62 31.78 -0.97
N GLY A 358 5.58 30.97 -1.21
CA GLY A 358 4.49 31.28 -2.15
C GLY A 358 3.22 31.87 -1.52
N HIS A 359 2.17 32.08 -2.33
CA HIS A 359 0.86 32.58 -1.87
C HIS A 359 -0.07 31.51 -1.28
N ALA A 360 0.25 30.23 -1.49
CA ALA A 360 -0.50 29.08 -1.00
C ALA A 360 0.40 28.20 -0.14
N SER A 361 -0.19 27.38 0.72
CA SER A 361 0.56 26.43 1.54
C SER A 361 1.38 25.47 0.68
N MET A 362 2.61 25.21 1.10
CA MET A 362 3.46 24.16 0.55
C MET A 362 3.02 22.83 1.15
N GLN A 363 2.65 21.87 0.31
CA GLN A 363 2.33 20.50 0.73
C GLN A 363 3.47 19.57 0.31
N LEU A 364 4.04 18.87 1.28
CA LEU A 364 5.15 17.97 1.07
C LEU A 364 4.93 16.65 1.81
N TYR A 365 5.42 15.56 1.24
CA TYR A 365 5.46 14.25 1.89
C TYR A 365 6.91 13.79 2.08
N ARG A 366 7.22 13.20 3.23
CA ARG A 366 8.49 12.52 3.48
C ARG A 366 8.25 11.03 3.68
N ALA A 367 8.77 10.19 2.80
CA ALA A 367 8.88 8.75 3.05
C ALA A 367 10.24 8.45 3.69
N GLY A 368 10.25 7.77 4.83
CA GLY A 368 11.47 7.37 5.53
C GLY A 368 11.34 5.97 6.12
N VAL A 369 12.43 5.39 6.60
CA VAL A 369 12.41 4.07 7.28
C VAL A 369 11.58 4.17 8.55
N ASN A 370 10.79 3.12 8.85
CA ASN A 370 9.94 3.15 10.04
C ASN A 370 10.79 3.19 11.31
N SER A 371 10.49 4.15 12.19
CA SER A 371 11.20 4.31 13.45
C SER A 371 11.10 3.09 14.39
N ARG A 372 10.13 2.19 14.17
CA ARG A 372 9.99 0.92 14.90
C ARG A 372 11.24 0.04 14.87
N VAL A 373 11.94 -0.04 13.73
CA VAL A 373 13.17 -0.83 13.55
C VAL A 373 14.29 -0.33 14.46
N LEU A 374 14.30 0.96 14.74
CA LEU A 374 15.34 1.61 15.53
C LEU A 374 15.11 1.42 17.03
N TYR A 375 13.85 1.23 17.45
CA TYR A 375 13.55 0.87 18.83
C TYR A 375 13.74 -0.63 19.11
N SER A 376 13.44 -1.50 18.13
CA SER A 376 13.64 -2.95 18.26
C SER A 376 15.12 -3.34 18.25
N SER A 377 15.93 -2.73 17.39
CA SER A 377 17.40 -2.91 17.37
C SER A 377 18.06 -2.42 18.66
N ASN A 378 17.65 -1.26 19.20
CA ASN A 378 18.15 -0.78 20.49
C ASN A 378 17.74 -1.70 21.67
N ALA A 379 16.52 -2.25 21.65
CA ALA A 379 16.09 -3.22 22.65
C ALA A 379 16.84 -4.56 22.54
N ALA A 380 17.10 -5.03 21.31
CA ALA A 380 17.89 -6.23 21.05
C ALA A 380 19.37 -6.04 21.44
N ALA A 381 19.96 -4.89 21.13
CA ALA A 381 21.32 -4.51 21.51
C ALA A 381 21.46 -4.38 23.03
N ALA A 382 20.49 -3.77 23.72
CA ALA A 382 20.45 -3.69 25.18
C ALA A 382 20.30 -5.08 25.83
N ALA A 383 19.48 -5.96 25.26
CA ALA A 383 19.33 -7.34 25.73
C ALA A 383 20.60 -8.18 25.49
N ALA A 384 21.30 -7.98 24.37
CA ALA A 384 22.57 -8.62 24.08
C ALA A 384 23.69 -8.13 25.00
N ALA A 385 23.75 -6.82 25.28
CA ALA A 385 24.67 -6.23 26.25
C ALA A 385 24.42 -6.74 27.68
N GLY A 386 23.14 -6.89 28.07
CA GLY A 386 22.75 -7.49 29.36
C GLY A 386 23.13 -8.97 29.49
N LYS A 387 23.04 -9.75 28.41
CA LYS A 387 23.52 -11.14 28.40
C LYS A 387 25.06 -11.22 28.46
N ARG A 388 25.76 -10.30 27.81
CA ARG A 388 27.23 -10.23 27.82
C ARG A 388 27.77 -9.84 29.20
N SER A 389 27.10 -8.92 29.91
CA SER A 389 27.47 -8.56 31.29
C SER A 389 27.15 -9.68 32.30
N GLN A 390 26.06 -10.44 32.10
CA GLN A 390 25.78 -11.63 32.91
C GLN A 390 26.81 -12.73 32.71
N LEU A 391 27.25 -12.98 31.47
CA LEU A 391 28.31 -13.96 31.17
C LEU A 391 29.67 -13.53 31.74
N GLN A 392 30.00 -12.23 31.69
CA GLN A 392 31.23 -11.70 32.28
C GLN A 392 31.22 -11.85 33.82
N ASN A 393 30.11 -11.53 34.49
CA ASN A 393 29.98 -11.70 35.94
C ASN A 393 30.04 -13.17 36.38
N ILE A 394 29.61 -14.12 35.55
CA ILE A 394 29.72 -15.55 35.82
C ILE A 394 31.19 -16.01 35.69
N CYS A 395 31.93 -15.48 34.72
CA CYS A 395 33.36 -15.76 34.57
C CYS A 395 34.19 -15.16 35.72
N ASP A 396 33.87 -13.94 36.18
CA ASP A 396 34.60 -13.25 37.25
C ASP A 396 34.30 -13.83 38.65
N MET A 397 33.17 -14.54 38.83
CA MET A 397 32.88 -15.31 40.05
C MET A 397 33.50 -16.73 40.04
N ALA A 398 34.01 -17.19 38.90
CA ALA A 398 34.64 -18.51 38.74
C ALA A 398 36.18 -18.46 38.76
N SER A 399 36.76 -17.25 38.83
CA SER A 399 38.18 -16.97 39.11
C SER A 399 38.37 -16.57 40.57
#